data_AF-A0A3D0GWD0-F1
#
_entry.id   AF-A0A3D0GWD0-F1
#
_cell.length_a   1.000
_cell.length_b   1.000
_cell.length_c   1.000
_cell.angle_alpha   90.00
_cell.angle_beta   90.00
_cell.angle_gamma   90.00
#
_symmetry.space_group_name_H-M   'P 1'
#
loop_
_entity.id
_entity.type
_entity.pdbx_description
1 polymer ?
#
loop_
_entity_poly.entity_id
_entity_poly.type
_entity_poly.pdbx_seq_one_letter_code
_entity_poly.pdbx_strand_id
1 'polypeptide(L)'
;MKKIIPLIYIKDLKAYKDKACKEAYDMEVLDLVEKYEVAGADEIALYDLSYDDASHDAFIGLVRQIANSIDVAMIVGGRVLRTEDVKKYLYAGAKASFLCADDENSMALRTEVSDRFGYEKVYVFDEKGEVSFEKNKTMTLKNTTDENAIQVYEDLGFDIYELKSSLRAQGIEVNIFESNIDFSEFKLLDNGLIPVIVQDYKTEEVLMLAYMNKVSFEQTIRTGIMTYYSRSRQELWVKGETSGHYQYLKSMSIDCDNDTLLAKVKQIGAACHTGNRSCFYRELAAKEYSNTNPLKVFDKVMDTILDRKKNPKEGSYTNYLFDKGIDKILKKCGEECTEIVIAAKNPDKEEIKYEIADFLYHVMVLMAVKDVSWDEIITELDRR
;
A
#
# COMPACT_ATOMS: atom_id res chain seq x y z
N MET A 1 -12.64 -12.78 14.12
CA MET A 1 -11.53 -11.82 14.26
C MET A 1 -12.04 -10.38 14.32
N LYS A 2 -11.74 -9.66 15.40
CA LYS A 2 -12.03 -8.24 15.62
C LYS A 2 -11.01 -7.36 14.88
N LYS A 3 -11.52 -6.34 14.17
CA LYS A 3 -10.70 -5.35 13.46
C LYS A 3 -10.63 -4.04 14.23
N ILE A 4 -9.49 -3.38 14.19
CA ILE A 4 -9.27 -2.03 14.70
C ILE A 4 -9.20 -1.07 13.52
N ILE A 5 -10.25 -0.27 13.34
CA ILE A 5 -10.42 0.62 12.19
C ILE A 5 -10.51 2.07 12.69
N PRO A 6 -9.45 2.88 12.55
CA PRO A 6 -9.50 4.32 12.83
C PRO A 6 -10.50 5.00 11.89
N LEU A 7 -11.33 5.89 12.43
CA LEU A 7 -12.20 6.78 11.67
C LEU A 7 -11.61 8.19 11.66
N ILE A 8 -11.39 8.74 10.46
CA ILE A 8 -10.83 10.07 10.27
C ILE A 8 -11.86 10.94 9.56
N TYR A 9 -12.22 12.06 10.18
CA TYR A 9 -13.10 13.05 9.58
C TYR A 9 -12.29 14.05 8.76
N ILE A 10 -12.68 14.27 7.50
CA ILE A 10 -11.92 15.12 6.59
C ILE A 10 -12.80 16.22 6.03
N LYS A 11 -12.37 17.46 6.24
CA LYS A 11 -13.00 18.67 5.72
C LYS A 11 -11.94 19.62 5.20
N ASP A 12 -12.13 20.18 4.00
CA ASP A 12 -11.19 21.11 3.37
C ASP A 12 -9.74 20.56 3.36
N LEU A 13 -9.62 19.25 3.07
CA LEU A 13 -8.36 18.47 3.06
C LEU A 13 -7.62 18.40 4.41
N LYS A 14 -8.29 18.73 5.52
CA LYS A 14 -7.74 18.61 6.88
C LYS A 14 -8.42 17.49 7.67
N ALA A 15 -7.64 16.78 8.49
CA ALA A 15 -8.14 15.74 9.38
C ALA A 15 -8.65 16.33 10.70
N TYR A 16 -9.78 15.81 11.18
CA TYR A 16 -10.43 16.18 12.43
C TYR A 16 -10.72 14.94 13.29
N LYS A 17 -10.73 15.15 14.60
CA LYS A 17 -10.98 14.12 15.61
C LYS A 17 -12.46 13.76 15.74
N ASP A 18 -13.34 14.67 15.35
CA ASP A 18 -14.78 14.54 15.50
C ASP A 18 -15.53 15.10 14.28
N LYS A 19 -16.75 14.58 14.06
CA LYS A 19 -17.64 14.99 12.96
C LYS A 19 -17.97 16.48 12.96
N ALA A 20 -17.97 17.14 14.12
CA ALA A 20 -18.25 18.57 14.24
C ALA A 20 -17.02 19.46 14.00
N CYS A 21 -15.87 18.88 13.63
CA CYS A 21 -14.62 19.59 13.34
C CYS A 21 -14.15 20.50 14.49
N LYS A 22 -14.35 20.10 15.76
CA LYS A 22 -13.97 20.93 16.92
C LYS A 22 -12.46 20.98 17.10
N GLU A 23 -11.79 19.85 16.87
CA GLU A 23 -10.34 19.71 17.00
C GLU A 23 -9.74 19.07 15.76
N ALA A 24 -8.81 19.77 15.12
CA ALA A 24 -8.04 19.27 13.99
C ALA A 24 -6.81 18.51 14.48
N TYR A 25 -6.35 17.53 13.71
CA TYR A 25 -5.02 16.95 13.90
C TYR A 25 -3.93 17.96 13.50
N ASP A 26 -2.82 17.96 14.23
CA ASP A 26 -1.63 18.76 13.91
C ASP A 26 -0.69 18.01 12.95
N MET A 27 -1.26 17.52 11.84
CA MET A 27 -0.54 16.85 10.75
C MET A 27 -1.41 16.75 9.51
N GLU A 28 -0.77 16.58 8.35
CA GLU A 28 -1.47 16.34 7.09
C GLU A 28 -2.20 14.99 7.10
N VAL A 29 -3.28 14.88 6.33
CA VAL A 29 -4.12 13.67 6.30
C VAL A 29 -3.29 12.43 5.92
N LEU A 30 -2.39 12.58 4.94
CA LEU A 30 -1.56 11.48 4.46
C LEU A 30 -0.65 10.93 5.58
N ASP A 31 0.02 11.82 6.31
CA ASP A 31 0.89 11.45 7.43
C ASP A 31 0.10 10.75 8.55
N LEU A 32 -1.13 11.19 8.82
CA LEU A 32 -2.00 10.58 9.82
C LEU A 32 -2.41 9.16 9.42
N VAL A 33 -2.80 8.96 8.17
CA VAL A 33 -3.19 7.65 7.65
C VAL A 33 -2.00 6.70 7.66
N GLU A 34 -0.83 7.14 7.19
CA GLU A 34 0.41 6.36 7.24
C GLU A 34 0.76 5.98 8.69
N LYS A 35 0.62 6.92 9.64
CA LYS A 35 0.82 6.66 11.06
C LYS A 35 -0.12 5.57 11.58
N TYR A 36 -1.37 5.55 11.17
CA TYR A 36 -2.32 4.50 11.58
C TYR A 36 -2.03 3.14 10.94
N GLU A 37 -1.67 3.10 9.65
CA GLU A 37 -1.22 1.87 9.00
C GLU A 37 -0.04 1.26 9.78
N VAL A 38 0.93 2.11 10.08
CA VAL A 38 2.14 1.79 10.85
C VAL A 38 1.82 1.29 12.25
N ALA A 39 0.84 1.91 12.92
CA ALA A 39 0.41 1.50 14.25
C ALA A 39 -0.30 0.13 14.24
N GLY A 40 -0.59 -0.44 13.07
CA GLY A 40 -1.22 -1.75 12.94
C GLY A 40 -2.73 -1.68 12.76
N ALA A 41 -3.27 -0.59 12.23
CA ALA A 41 -4.68 -0.53 11.82
C ALA A 41 -5.01 -1.65 10.82
N ASP A 42 -6.18 -2.27 10.97
CA ASP A 42 -6.61 -3.35 10.07
C ASP A 42 -7.20 -2.81 8.77
N GLU A 43 -7.92 -1.70 8.87
CA GLU A 43 -8.49 -0.90 7.78
C GLU A 43 -8.52 0.56 8.26
N ILE A 44 -8.73 1.52 7.36
CA ILE A 44 -8.91 2.95 7.71
C ILE A 44 -10.25 3.44 7.14
N ALA A 45 -11.06 4.09 7.98
CA ALA A 45 -12.30 4.70 7.54
C ALA A 45 -12.09 6.22 7.35
N LEU A 46 -12.41 6.72 6.16
CA LEU A 46 -12.36 8.15 5.84
C LEU A 46 -13.78 8.69 5.68
N TYR A 47 -14.11 9.71 6.48
CA TYR A 47 -15.40 10.38 6.46
C TYR A 47 -15.30 11.71 5.72
N ASP A 48 -15.95 11.79 4.58
CA ASP A 48 -16.03 12.96 3.71
C ASP A 48 -17.05 13.97 4.25
N LEU A 49 -16.56 15.11 4.74
CA LEU A 49 -17.38 16.24 5.23
C LEU A 49 -17.51 17.37 4.19
N SER A 50 -17.34 17.05 2.91
CA SER A 50 -17.53 18.00 1.81
C SER A 50 -18.94 18.58 1.77
N TYR A 51 -19.04 19.88 1.48
CA TYR A 51 -20.30 20.62 1.44
C TYR A 51 -20.78 20.94 0.02
N ASP A 52 -19.87 20.95 -0.95
CA ASP A 52 -20.19 21.14 -2.37
C ASP A 52 -19.42 20.13 -3.25
N ASP A 53 -19.68 20.17 -4.57
CA ASP A 53 -19.07 19.26 -5.53
C ASP A 53 -17.56 19.53 -5.71
N ALA A 54 -17.11 20.77 -5.53
CA ALA A 54 -15.70 21.12 -5.68
C ALA A 54 -14.85 20.60 -4.52
N SER A 55 -15.33 20.75 -3.28
CA SER A 55 -14.66 20.19 -2.10
C SER A 55 -14.67 18.66 -2.14
N HIS A 56 -15.76 18.05 -2.63
CA HIS A 56 -15.87 16.60 -2.82
C HIS A 56 -14.87 16.09 -3.86
N ASP A 57 -14.76 16.73 -5.02
CA ASP A 57 -13.77 16.33 -6.03
C ASP A 57 -12.32 16.48 -5.53
N ALA A 58 -12.05 17.50 -4.71
CA ALA A 58 -10.75 17.63 -4.03
C ALA A 58 -10.50 16.47 -3.05
N PHE A 59 -11.51 16.08 -2.27
CA PHE A 59 -11.44 14.91 -1.38
C PHE A 59 -11.20 13.61 -2.16
N ILE A 60 -11.87 13.41 -3.30
CA ILE A 60 -11.61 12.25 -4.18
C ILE A 60 -10.15 12.22 -4.67
N GLY A 61 -9.59 13.40 -5.00
CA GLY A 61 -8.16 13.54 -5.32
C GLY A 61 -7.26 13.07 -4.18
N LEU A 62 -7.57 13.47 -2.95
CA LEU A 62 -6.87 13.05 -1.74
C LEU A 62 -7.01 11.54 -1.48
N VAL A 63 -8.20 10.95 -1.65
CA VAL A 63 -8.40 9.50 -1.51
C VAL A 63 -7.50 8.73 -2.49
N ARG A 64 -7.39 9.20 -3.73
CA ARG A 64 -6.48 8.59 -4.73
C ARG A 64 -5.02 8.70 -4.32
N GLN A 65 -4.61 9.85 -3.80
CA GLN A 65 -3.26 10.04 -3.28
C GLN A 65 -2.98 9.07 -2.12
N ILE A 66 -3.90 8.95 -1.16
CA ILE A 66 -3.76 8.04 -0.03
C ILE A 66 -3.68 6.58 -0.50
N ALA A 67 -4.56 6.16 -1.42
CA ALA A 67 -4.60 4.80 -1.96
C ALA A 67 -3.27 4.38 -2.63
N ASN A 68 -2.51 5.34 -3.14
CA ASN A 68 -1.20 5.09 -3.76
C ASN A 68 -0.05 5.02 -2.73
N SER A 69 -0.25 5.51 -1.50
CA SER A 69 0.79 5.60 -0.47
C SER A 69 0.71 4.49 0.59
N ILE A 70 -0.49 3.99 0.89
CA ILE A 70 -0.73 2.99 1.94
C ILE A 70 -1.11 1.63 1.36
N ASP A 71 -0.84 0.54 2.09
CA ASP A 71 -1.33 -0.79 1.68
C ASP A 71 -2.60 -1.20 2.43
N VAL A 72 -2.88 -0.58 3.58
CA VAL A 72 -4.07 -0.88 4.38
C VAL A 72 -5.33 -0.47 3.63
N ALA A 73 -6.34 -1.33 3.65
CA ALA A 73 -7.59 -1.07 2.94
C ALA A 73 -8.34 0.13 3.54
N MET A 74 -8.98 0.91 2.67
CA MET A 74 -9.78 2.06 3.07
C MET A 74 -11.27 1.84 2.81
N ILE A 75 -12.10 2.31 3.74
CA ILE A 75 -13.55 2.45 3.56
C ILE A 75 -13.87 3.95 3.56
N VAL A 76 -14.61 4.42 2.56
CA VAL A 76 -14.84 5.86 2.37
C VAL A 76 -16.32 6.18 2.24
N GLY A 77 -16.82 7.16 2.99
CA GLY A 77 -18.23 7.52 2.99
C GLY A 77 -18.47 8.86 3.67
N GLY A 78 -19.71 9.17 4.01
CA GLY A 78 -20.10 10.47 4.56
C GLY A 78 -20.98 11.21 3.55
N ARG A 79 -20.38 11.95 2.61
CA ARG A 79 -21.13 12.65 1.55
C ARG A 79 -21.54 11.71 0.41
N VAL A 80 -22.67 11.01 0.55
CA VAL A 80 -23.27 10.23 -0.54
C VAL A 80 -24.64 10.79 -0.92
N LEU A 81 -24.67 11.62 -1.97
CA LEU A 81 -25.92 12.23 -2.47
C LEU A 81 -26.48 11.52 -3.69
N ARG A 82 -25.63 10.77 -4.40
CA ARG A 82 -25.97 10.00 -5.60
C ARG A 82 -25.08 8.78 -5.72
N THR A 83 -25.55 7.78 -6.47
CA THR A 83 -24.81 6.53 -6.77
C THR A 83 -23.44 6.78 -7.42
N GLU A 84 -23.26 7.90 -8.13
CA GLU A 84 -21.97 8.27 -8.72
C GLU A 84 -20.90 8.64 -7.67
N ASP A 85 -21.29 9.10 -6.47
CA ASP A 85 -20.32 9.44 -5.42
C ASP A 85 -19.66 8.17 -4.87
N VAL A 86 -20.45 7.11 -4.65
CA VAL A 86 -19.92 5.77 -4.30
C VAL A 86 -18.99 5.25 -5.38
N LYS A 87 -19.36 5.43 -6.65
CA LYS A 87 -18.52 5.08 -7.78
C LYS A 87 -17.17 5.80 -7.69
N LYS A 88 -17.17 7.13 -7.48
CA LYS A 88 -15.94 7.92 -7.35
C LYS A 88 -15.05 7.41 -6.21
N TYR A 89 -15.60 7.08 -5.04
CA TYR A 89 -14.82 6.51 -3.93
C TYR A 89 -14.14 5.19 -4.31
N LEU A 90 -14.89 4.25 -4.91
CA LEU A 90 -14.34 2.95 -5.30
C LEU A 90 -13.25 3.09 -6.38
N TYR A 91 -13.47 3.93 -7.41
CA TYR A 91 -12.47 4.20 -8.45
C TYR A 91 -11.26 5.01 -7.95
N ALA A 92 -11.39 5.73 -6.84
CA ALA A 92 -10.26 6.39 -6.19
C ALA A 92 -9.39 5.41 -5.37
N GLY A 93 -9.83 4.17 -5.16
CA GLY A 93 -9.07 3.13 -4.46
C GLY A 93 -9.68 2.69 -3.13
N ALA A 94 -10.88 3.15 -2.78
CA ALA A 94 -11.60 2.62 -1.63
C ALA A 94 -12.00 1.16 -1.87
N LYS A 95 -11.77 0.29 -0.88
CA LYS A 95 -12.24 -1.10 -0.90
C LYS A 95 -13.77 -1.18 -0.88
N ALA A 96 -14.38 -0.23 -0.17
CA ALA A 96 -15.82 -0.15 0.03
C ALA A 96 -16.24 1.28 0.37
N SER A 97 -17.54 1.54 0.29
CA SER A 97 -18.15 2.79 0.73
C SER A 97 -19.16 2.56 1.84
N PHE A 98 -19.37 3.57 2.70
CA PHE A 98 -20.42 3.54 3.71
C PHE A 98 -21.46 4.64 3.53
N LEU A 99 -22.72 4.30 3.79
CA LEU A 99 -23.87 5.19 3.80
C LEU A 99 -24.23 5.53 5.25
N CYS A 100 -24.55 6.78 5.56
CA CYS A 100 -24.86 7.17 6.93
C CYS A 100 -26.33 6.87 7.27
N ALA A 101 -26.55 6.13 8.37
CA ALA A 101 -27.88 5.70 8.80
C ALA A 101 -28.78 6.87 9.22
N ASP A 102 -28.18 7.97 9.69
CA ASP A 102 -28.84 9.21 10.10
C ASP A 102 -29.19 10.14 8.91
N ASP A 103 -28.79 9.79 7.68
CA ASP A 103 -29.12 10.55 6.47
C ASP A 103 -30.12 9.79 5.59
N GLU A 104 -31.36 10.27 5.56
CA GLU A 104 -32.44 9.70 4.75
C GLU A 104 -32.11 9.64 3.26
N ASN A 105 -31.38 10.63 2.73
CA ASN A 105 -31.01 10.65 1.30
C ASN A 105 -29.98 9.55 0.99
N SER A 106 -28.94 9.42 1.83
CA SER A 106 -27.97 8.32 1.74
C SER A 106 -28.66 6.95 1.81
N MET A 107 -29.59 6.78 2.75
CA MET A 107 -30.28 5.50 2.95
C MET A 107 -31.26 5.14 1.83
N ALA A 108 -31.88 6.13 1.18
CA ALA A 108 -32.72 5.90 0.01
C ALA A 108 -31.95 5.25 -1.15
N LEU A 109 -30.64 5.50 -1.25
CA LEU A 109 -29.76 4.95 -2.29
C LEU A 109 -29.26 3.54 -1.99
N ARG A 110 -29.43 3.02 -0.77
CA ARG A 110 -28.79 1.77 -0.31
C ARG A 110 -29.02 0.60 -1.24
N THR A 111 -30.27 0.37 -1.65
CA THR A 111 -30.64 -0.76 -2.52
C THR A 111 -29.99 -0.62 -3.89
N GLU A 112 -30.11 0.56 -4.53
CA GLU A 112 -29.53 0.82 -5.86
C GLU A 112 -28.00 0.65 -5.84
N VAL A 113 -27.34 1.24 -4.84
CA VAL A 113 -25.89 1.19 -4.66
C VAL A 113 -25.43 -0.25 -4.40
N SER A 114 -26.13 -1.00 -3.54
CA SER A 114 -25.78 -2.39 -3.23
C SER A 114 -25.97 -3.32 -4.43
N ASP A 115 -27.07 -3.17 -5.18
CA ASP A 115 -27.34 -3.97 -6.37
C ASP A 115 -26.32 -3.68 -7.49
N ARG A 116 -25.82 -2.45 -7.57
CA ARG A 116 -24.84 -2.03 -8.59
C ARG A 116 -23.40 -2.42 -8.26
N PHE A 117 -22.97 -2.28 -7.00
CA PHE A 117 -21.57 -2.44 -6.62
C PHE A 117 -21.28 -3.70 -5.78
N GLY A 118 -22.31 -4.42 -5.34
CA GLY A 118 -22.21 -5.57 -4.45
C GLY A 118 -22.43 -5.18 -2.98
N TYR A 119 -23.23 -5.99 -2.27
CA TYR A 119 -23.56 -5.77 -0.85
C TYR A 119 -22.34 -5.81 0.07
N GLU A 120 -21.26 -6.48 -0.34
CA GLU A 120 -19.99 -6.58 0.38
C GLU A 120 -19.13 -5.31 0.31
N LYS A 121 -19.38 -4.45 -0.69
CA LYS A 121 -18.67 -3.17 -0.90
C LYS A 121 -19.44 -1.96 -0.35
N VAL A 122 -20.59 -2.20 0.27
CA VAL A 122 -21.50 -1.14 0.77
C VAL A 122 -21.82 -1.41 2.23
N TYR A 123 -21.33 -0.53 3.09
CA TYR A 123 -21.56 -0.54 4.52
C TYR A 123 -22.63 0.48 4.89
N VAL A 124 -23.25 0.30 6.04
CA VAL A 124 -24.08 1.33 6.67
C VAL A 124 -23.39 1.79 7.94
N PHE A 125 -23.04 3.07 8.02
CA PHE A 125 -22.47 3.67 9.22
C PHE A 125 -23.59 4.19 10.11
N ASP A 126 -23.79 3.53 11.26
CA ASP A 126 -24.66 3.97 12.33
C ASP A 126 -23.82 4.40 13.53
N GLU A 127 -23.77 5.71 13.77
CA GLU A 127 -22.99 6.31 14.84
C GLU A 127 -23.42 5.81 16.23
N LYS A 128 -24.70 5.45 16.40
CA LYS A 128 -25.27 5.01 17.68
C LYS A 128 -25.23 3.48 17.86
N GLY A 129 -25.08 2.74 16.76
CA GLY A 129 -25.12 1.28 16.76
C GLY A 129 -26.47 0.70 17.23
N GLU A 130 -27.57 1.42 16.98
CA GLU A 130 -28.94 1.06 17.34
C GLU A 130 -29.65 0.27 16.22
N VAL A 131 -29.10 0.28 15.01
CA VAL A 131 -29.72 -0.27 13.81
C VAL A 131 -28.82 -1.31 13.13
N SER A 132 -29.37 -2.50 12.88
CA SER A 132 -28.72 -3.55 12.10
C SER A 132 -29.46 -3.80 10.78
N PHE A 133 -28.72 -4.23 9.76
CA PHE A 133 -29.26 -4.48 8.41
C PHE A 133 -28.93 -5.91 7.97
N GLU A 134 -29.93 -6.68 7.54
CA GLU A 134 -29.73 -8.10 7.19
C GLU A 134 -28.80 -8.34 5.99
N LYS A 135 -28.75 -7.42 5.02
CA LYS A 135 -28.01 -7.61 3.76
C LYS A 135 -26.70 -6.82 3.66
N ASN A 136 -26.50 -5.78 4.48
CA ASN A 136 -25.30 -4.94 4.45
C ASN A 136 -24.58 -5.04 5.78
N LYS A 137 -23.26 -4.88 5.77
CA LYS A 137 -22.50 -4.79 7.01
C LYS A 137 -22.72 -3.43 7.67
N THR A 138 -23.01 -3.43 8.96
CA THR A 138 -23.07 -2.19 9.75
C THR A 138 -21.68 -1.83 10.26
N MET A 139 -21.34 -0.54 10.21
CA MET A 139 -20.19 0.07 10.89
C MET A 139 -20.72 0.97 12.00
N THR A 140 -20.08 0.98 13.16
CA THR A 140 -20.54 1.75 14.33
C THR A 140 -19.36 2.26 15.14
N LEU A 141 -19.56 3.39 15.81
CA LEU A 141 -18.62 3.85 16.82
C LEU A 141 -18.55 2.83 17.97
N LYS A 142 -17.43 2.84 18.69
CA LYS A 142 -17.18 1.99 19.87
C LYS A 142 -18.32 2.16 20.89
N ASN A 143 -19.10 1.08 21.10
CA ASN A 143 -20.16 0.83 22.12
C ASN A 143 -21.45 0.24 21.53
N THR A 144 -21.36 -0.69 20.57
CA THR A 144 -22.53 -1.41 20.07
C THR A 144 -22.77 -2.72 20.83
N THR A 145 -24.03 -3.11 20.93
CA THR A 145 -24.48 -4.45 21.37
C THR A 145 -24.59 -5.45 20.20
N ASP A 146 -24.42 -5.00 18.95
CA ASP A 146 -24.44 -5.86 17.77
C ASP A 146 -23.06 -6.51 17.56
N GLU A 147 -22.99 -7.82 17.81
CA GLU A 147 -21.76 -8.63 17.63
C GLU A 147 -21.31 -8.72 16.17
N ASN A 148 -22.20 -8.42 15.21
CA ASN A 148 -21.89 -8.48 13.77
C ASN A 148 -21.43 -7.14 13.19
N ALA A 149 -21.55 -6.04 13.93
CA ALA A 149 -21.16 -4.73 13.46
C ALA A 149 -19.63 -4.54 13.53
N ILE A 150 -19.09 -3.90 12.49
CA ILE A 150 -17.69 -3.50 12.44
C ILE A 150 -17.51 -2.26 13.31
N GLN A 151 -16.60 -2.34 14.29
CA GLN A 151 -16.30 -1.21 15.16
C GLN A 151 -15.26 -0.31 14.50
N VAL A 152 -15.57 0.99 14.45
CA VAL A 152 -14.61 2.04 14.14
C VAL A 152 -14.31 2.88 15.38
N TYR A 153 -13.17 3.55 15.37
CA TYR A 153 -12.63 4.25 16.52
C TYR A 153 -12.23 5.68 16.16
N GLU A 154 -12.83 6.64 16.84
CA GLU A 154 -12.42 8.03 16.82
C GLU A 154 -11.21 8.25 17.73
N ASP A 155 -10.39 9.24 17.39
CA ASP A 155 -9.25 9.73 18.18
C ASP A 155 -8.48 8.63 18.92
N LEU A 156 -7.96 7.67 18.15
CA LEU A 156 -7.10 6.63 18.67
C LEU A 156 -5.77 7.25 19.14
N GLY A 157 -5.73 7.66 20.41
CA GLY A 157 -4.55 8.22 21.09
C GLY A 157 -3.63 7.16 21.71
N PHE A 158 -3.86 5.87 21.44
CA PHE A 158 -3.09 4.75 21.99
C PHE A 158 -2.49 3.87 20.89
N ASP A 159 -1.48 3.08 21.24
CA ASP A 159 -0.82 2.12 20.33
C ASP A 159 -1.79 0.97 19.97
N ILE A 160 -2.11 0.84 18.68
CA ILE A 160 -3.06 -0.17 18.19
C ILE A 160 -2.53 -1.59 18.42
N TYR A 161 -1.21 -1.83 18.38
CA TYR A 161 -0.64 -3.13 18.71
C TYR A 161 -0.79 -3.47 20.20
N GLU A 162 -0.69 -2.48 21.09
CA GLU A 162 -0.96 -2.70 22.51
C GLU A 162 -2.43 -3.01 22.77
N LEU A 163 -3.36 -2.30 22.09
CA LEU A 163 -4.78 -2.65 22.17
C LEU A 163 -5.03 -4.07 21.68
N LYS A 164 -4.50 -4.44 20.50
CA LYS A 164 -4.65 -5.78 19.95
C LYS A 164 -4.07 -6.84 20.88
N SER A 165 -2.89 -6.59 21.46
CA SER A 165 -2.27 -7.49 22.45
C SER A 165 -3.17 -7.67 23.69
N SER A 166 -3.76 -6.58 24.21
CA SER A 166 -4.70 -6.64 25.34
C SER A 166 -5.98 -7.41 25.00
N LEU A 167 -6.55 -7.20 23.82
CA LEU A 167 -7.73 -7.94 23.34
C LEU A 167 -7.42 -9.43 23.19
N ARG A 168 -6.25 -9.77 22.65
CA ARG A 168 -5.79 -11.16 22.53
C ARG A 168 -5.65 -11.83 23.90
N ALA A 169 -5.08 -11.14 24.89
CA ALA A 169 -4.98 -11.65 26.26
C ALA A 169 -6.35 -11.91 26.91
N GLN A 170 -7.41 -11.25 26.44
CA GLN A 170 -8.80 -11.49 26.84
C GLN A 170 -9.49 -12.60 26.03
N GLY A 171 -8.77 -13.29 25.15
CA GLY A 171 -9.30 -14.35 24.28
C GLY A 171 -10.02 -13.84 23.02
N ILE A 172 -9.96 -12.54 22.73
CA ILE A 172 -10.55 -11.97 21.51
C ILE A 172 -9.57 -12.16 20.35
N GLU A 173 -10.02 -12.83 19.31
CA GLU A 173 -9.24 -13.02 18.09
C GLU A 173 -9.03 -11.68 17.38
N VAL A 174 -7.78 -11.30 17.12
CA VAL A 174 -7.35 -10.07 16.45
C VAL A 174 -6.24 -10.38 15.44
N ASN A 175 -6.05 -9.50 14.47
CA ASN A 175 -4.98 -9.63 13.48
C ASN A 175 -3.66 -9.07 14.04
N ILE A 176 -2.75 -9.98 14.44
CA ILE A 176 -1.42 -9.68 14.97
C ILE A 176 -0.39 -10.62 14.35
N PHE A 177 0.90 -10.29 14.43
CA PHE A 177 1.94 -11.26 14.12
C PHE A 177 2.03 -12.30 15.23
N GLU A 178 2.05 -13.58 14.85
CA GLU A 178 2.31 -14.71 15.74
C GLU A 178 3.38 -15.59 15.09
N SER A 179 4.28 -16.15 15.90
CA SER A 179 5.26 -17.13 15.41
C SER A 179 4.64 -18.51 15.42
N ASN A 180 4.74 -19.21 14.29
CA ASN A 180 4.29 -20.61 14.19
C ASN A 180 5.32 -21.61 14.77
N ILE A 181 6.54 -21.15 15.05
CA ILE A 181 7.64 -21.94 15.61
C ILE A 181 8.09 -21.26 16.90
N ASP A 182 8.26 -22.02 17.97
CA ASP A 182 8.74 -21.45 19.24
C ASP A 182 10.20 -21.00 19.10
N PHE A 183 10.55 -19.87 19.72
CA PHE A 183 11.91 -19.33 19.64
C PHE A 183 12.97 -20.33 20.17
N SER A 184 12.60 -21.26 21.06
CA SER A 184 13.48 -22.32 21.54
C SER A 184 13.90 -23.34 20.47
N GLU A 185 13.19 -23.42 19.35
CA GLU A 185 13.53 -24.27 18.22
C GLU A 185 14.48 -23.61 17.22
N PHE A 186 14.83 -22.33 17.44
CA PHE A 186 15.74 -21.59 16.58
C PHE A 186 17.19 -22.00 16.87
N LYS A 187 17.98 -22.19 15.83
CA LYS A 187 19.42 -22.44 15.95
C LYS A 187 20.15 -21.11 16.01
N LEU A 188 20.55 -20.75 17.22
CA LEU A 188 21.27 -19.50 17.48
C LEU A 188 22.78 -19.69 17.30
N LEU A 189 23.46 -18.60 16.98
CA LEU A 189 24.91 -18.50 17.10
C LEU A 189 25.34 -18.61 18.57
N ASP A 190 26.62 -18.87 18.82
CA ASP A 190 27.19 -19.03 20.18
C ASP A 190 26.92 -17.86 21.13
N ASN A 191 26.65 -16.67 20.57
CA ASN A 191 26.33 -15.46 21.33
C ASN A 191 24.81 -15.27 21.58
N GLY A 192 23.99 -16.27 21.28
CA GLY A 192 22.54 -16.24 21.45
C GLY A 192 21.80 -15.37 20.43
N LEU A 193 22.43 -15.09 19.29
CA LEU A 193 21.86 -14.26 18.22
C LEU A 193 21.50 -15.11 16.99
N ILE A 194 20.48 -14.66 16.27
CA ILE A 194 20.10 -15.19 14.96
C ILE A 194 20.29 -14.10 13.89
N PRO A 195 20.92 -14.39 12.74
CA PRO A 195 20.96 -13.48 11.62
C PRO A 195 19.55 -13.25 11.06
N VAL A 196 19.28 -12.00 10.66
CA VAL A 196 18.06 -11.62 9.95
C VAL A 196 18.42 -10.86 8.68
N ILE A 197 18.02 -11.40 7.53
CA ILE A 197 18.04 -10.73 6.24
C ILE A 197 16.78 -9.90 6.15
N VAL A 198 16.93 -8.63 5.83
CA VAL A 198 15.83 -7.68 5.71
C VAL A 198 15.66 -7.34 4.24
N GLN A 199 14.45 -7.51 3.74
CA GLN A 199 14.10 -7.35 2.33
C GLN A 199 12.91 -6.41 2.20
N ASP A 200 12.91 -5.56 1.18
CA ASP A 200 11.73 -4.78 0.82
C ASP A 200 10.63 -5.71 0.30
N TYR A 201 9.44 -5.62 0.88
CA TYR A 201 8.31 -6.49 0.53
C TYR A 201 7.72 -6.26 -0.86
N LYS A 202 7.90 -5.07 -1.47
CA LYS A 202 7.41 -4.78 -2.84
C LYS A 202 8.49 -5.07 -3.87
N THR A 203 9.69 -4.52 -3.66
CA THR A 203 10.75 -4.58 -4.67
C THR A 203 11.59 -5.85 -4.58
N GLU A 204 11.42 -6.63 -3.50
CA GLU A 204 12.22 -7.80 -3.18
C GLU A 204 13.73 -7.47 -3.04
N GLU A 205 14.09 -6.20 -2.91
CA GLU A 205 15.47 -5.75 -2.72
C GLU A 205 15.95 -6.10 -1.31
N VAL A 206 17.11 -6.75 -1.18
CA VAL A 206 17.75 -6.95 0.12
C VAL A 206 18.26 -5.60 0.64
N LEU A 207 17.73 -5.16 1.77
CA LEU A 207 18.01 -3.87 2.39
C LEU A 207 19.21 -3.94 3.33
N MET A 208 19.26 -4.94 4.20
CA MET A 208 20.35 -5.11 5.17
C MET A 208 20.38 -6.51 5.78
N LEU A 209 21.49 -6.82 6.45
CA LEU A 209 21.59 -7.94 7.38
C LEU A 209 21.77 -7.39 8.79
N ALA A 210 21.02 -7.92 9.74
CA ALA A 210 21.12 -7.60 11.15
C ALA A 210 21.08 -8.87 12.00
N TYR A 211 21.02 -8.70 13.32
CA TYR A 211 20.95 -9.80 14.28
C TYR A 211 19.83 -9.54 15.26
N MET A 212 19.17 -10.60 15.70
CA MET A 212 18.15 -10.56 16.74
C MET A 212 18.53 -11.50 17.88
N ASN A 213 18.18 -11.13 19.10
CA ASN A 213 18.05 -12.06 20.22
C ASN A 213 16.55 -12.33 20.48
N LYS A 214 16.25 -13.13 21.51
CA LYS A 214 14.86 -13.44 21.89
C LYS A 214 14.01 -12.18 22.10
N VAL A 215 14.54 -11.21 22.86
CA VAL A 215 13.80 -9.99 23.23
C VAL A 215 13.52 -9.13 22.00
N SER A 216 14.49 -8.96 21.10
CA SER A 216 14.30 -8.17 19.88
C SER A 216 13.33 -8.84 18.90
N PHE A 217 13.34 -10.17 18.83
CA PHE A 217 12.38 -10.95 18.05
C PHE A 217 10.96 -10.78 18.60
N GLU A 218 10.76 -11.05 19.90
CA GLU A 218 9.45 -10.92 20.56
C GLU A 218 8.89 -9.49 20.46
N GLN A 219 9.75 -8.48 20.61
CA GLN A 219 9.36 -7.09 20.42
C GLN A 219 8.92 -6.81 18.98
N THR A 220 9.64 -7.32 17.99
CA THR A 220 9.29 -7.16 16.56
C THR A 220 7.95 -7.81 16.23
N ILE A 221 7.70 -9.03 16.72
CA ILE A 221 6.42 -9.72 16.55
C ILE A 221 5.28 -8.94 17.25
N ARG A 222 5.53 -8.43 18.46
CA ARG A 222 4.52 -7.67 19.23
C ARG A 222 4.14 -6.34 18.56
N THR A 223 5.11 -5.58 18.07
CA THR A 223 4.89 -4.20 17.61
C THR A 223 4.82 -4.07 16.09
N GLY A 224 5.18 -5.11 15.33
CA GLY A 224 5.35 -5.00 13.88
C GLY A 224 6.47 -4.04 13.45
N ILE A 225 7.30 -3.53 14.37
CA ILE A 225 8.44 -2.65 14.06
C ILE A 225 9.72 -3.44 14.27
N MET A 226 10.58 -3.44 13.25
CA MET A 226 11.85 -4.17 13.32
C MET A 226 12.72 -3.66 14.47
N THR A 227 12.99 -4.56 15.40
CA THR A 227 13.90 -4.36 16.54
C THR A 227 15.07 -5.32 16.41
N TYR A 228 16.28 -4.81 16.50
CA TYR A 228 17.51 -5.58 16.35
C TYR A 228 18.31 -5.59 17.65
N TYR A 229 19.27 -6.50 17.73
CA TYR A 229 20.30 -6.49 18.77
C TYR A 229 21.65 -6.05 18.16
N SER A 230 22.16 -4.92 18.62
CA SER A 230 23.45 -4.38 18.16
C SER A 230 24.60 -5.15 18.78
N ARG A 231 25.36 -5.91 17.96
CA ARG A 231 26.53 -6.67 18.45
C ARG A 231 27.62 -5.77 19.03
N SER A 232 27.81 -4.58 18.48
CA SER A 232 28.86 -3.65 18.92
C SER A 232 28.48 -2.87 20.17
N ARG A 233 27.21 -2.49 20.31
CA ARG A 233 26.70 -1.72 21.45
C ARG A 233 26.12 -2.59 22.57
N GLN A 234 25.87 -3.87 22.28
CA GLN A 234 25.26 -4.84 23.18
C GLN A 234 23.89 -4.42 23.72
N GLU A 235 23.12 -3.69 22.91
CA GLU A 235 21.81 -3.13 23.25
C GLU A 235 20.75 -3.44 22.19
N LEU A 236 19.49 -3.34 22.60
CA LEU A 236 18.34 -3.37 21.69
C LEU A 236 18.29 -2.07 20.88
N TRP A 237 17.91 -2.17 19.62
CA TRP A 237 17.80 -1.04 18.71
C TRP A 237 16.54 -1.15 17.87
N VAL A 238 15.58 -0.26 18.11
CA VAL A 238 14.40 -0.12 17.25
C VAL A 238 14.78 0.65 16.00
N LYS A 239 14.67 0.03 14.82
CA LYS A 239 15.07 0.67 13.57
C LYS A 239 14.14 1.85 13.28
N GLY A 240 14.74 3.03 13.15
CA GLY A 240 14.05 4.27 12.85
C GLY A 240 13.91 5.22 14.04
N GLU A 241 14.04 4.74 15.27
CA GLU A 241 13.80 5.55 16.49
C GLU A 241 14.63 6.84 16.54
N THR A 242 15.89 6.79 16.10
CA THR A 242 16.77 7.99 16.04
C THR A 242 16.68 8.75 14.71
N SER A 243 16.34 8.08 13.62
CA SER A 243 16.51 8.62 12.24
C SER A 243 15.20 8.94 11.53
N GLY A 244 14.05 8.51 12.06
CA GLY A 244 12.76 8.48 11.36
C GLY A 244 12.64 7.39 10.28
N HIS A 245 13.72 6.67 9.95
CA HIS A 245 13.73 5.65 8.89
C HIS A 245 13.31 4.28 9.41
N TYR A 246 12.03 4.13 9.71
CA TYR A 246 11.45 2.91 10.27
C TYR A 246 11.40 1.75 9.27
N GLN A 247 11.30 0.53 9.81
CA GLN A 247 11.05 -0.70 9.07
C GLN A 247 9.85 -1.41 9.70
N TYR A 248 8.75 -1.49 8.96
CA TYR A 248 7.52 -2.14 9.41
C TYR A 248 7.44 -3.54 8.84
N LEU A 249 7.34 -4.54 9.70
CA LEU A 249 7.25 -5.94 9.33
C LEU A 249 5.96 -6.17 8.52
N LYS A 250 6.09 -6.88 7.39
CA LYS A 250 4.96 -7.38 6.60
C LYS A 250 4.86 -8.90 6.71
N SER A 251 6.01 -9.59 6.72
CA SER A 251 6.08 -11.02 7.00
C SER A 251 7.47 -11.41 7.49
N MET A 252 7.55 -12.49 8.26
CA MET A 252 8.82 -13.10 8.65
C MET A 252 8.80 -14.59 8.32
N SER A 253 9.92 -15.10 7.81
CA SER A 253 10.15 -16.51 7.56
C SER A 253 11.48 -16.93 8.18
N ILE A 254 11.61 -18.22 8.47
CA ILE A 254 12.86 -18.84 8.88
C ILE A 254 13.27 -19.85 7.80
N ASP A 255 14.56 -20.05 7.59
CA ASP A 255 15.07 -21.00 6.60
C ASP A 255 14.89 -22.47 7.01
N CYS A 256 15.33 -23.40 6.16
CA CYS A 256 14.98 -24.81 6.26
C CYS A 256 15.62 -25.54 7.45
N ASP A 257 16.67 -24.97 8.04
CA ASP A 257 17.36 -25.50 9.20
C ASP A 257 17.25 -24.59 10.44
N ASN A 258 16.34 -23.61 10.40
CA ASN A 258 15.96 -22.73 11.51
C ASN A 258 17.09 -21.84 12.05
N ASP A 259 18.06 -21.43 11.22
CA ASP A 259 19.22 -20.66 11.67
C ASP A 259 19.28 -19.23 11.12
N THR A 260 18.43 -18.89 10.14
CA THR A 260 18.40 -17.54 9.55
C THR A 260 16.97 -17.07 9.30
N LEU A 261 16.68 -15.83 9.71
CA LEU A 261 15.40 -15.17 9.45
C LEU A 261 15.44 -14.36 8.15
N LEU A 262 14.33 -14.36 7.42
CA LEU A 262 14.01 -13.42 6.35
C LEU A 262 12.82 -12.56 6.77
N ALA A 263 13.05 -11.25 6.97
CA ALA A 263 12.03 -10.28 7.27
C ALA A 263 11.70 -9.44 6.03
N LYS A 264 10.47 -9.52 5.54
CA LYS A 264 9.95 -8.61 4.52
C LYS A 264 9.34 -7.40 5.20
N VAL A 265 9.79 -6.20 4.82
CA VAL A 265 9.45 -4.96 5.52
C VAL A 265 9.05 -3.85 4.56
N LYS A 266 8.13 -2.99 4.97
CA LYS A 266 7.92 -1.65 4.39
C LYS A 266 8.97 -0.71 4.98
N GLN A 267 9.92 -0.27 4.15
CA GLN A 267 10.99 0.64 4.53
C GLN A 267 10.56 2.10 4.36
N ILE A 268 10.65 2.89 5.43
CA ILE A 268 10.53 4.35 5.37
C ILE A 268 11.91 4.97 5.25
N GLY A 269 12.12 5.84 4.26
CA GLY A 269 13.41 6.48 4.01
C GLY A 269 14.53 5.48 3.73
N ALA A 270 15.75 5.78 4.16
CA ALA A 270 16.92 4.94 3.91
C ALA A 270 17.08 3.81 4.94
N ALA A 271 17.33 2.57 4.49
CA ALA A 271 17.74 1.50 5.41
C ALA A 271 19.17 1.72 5.91
N CYS A 272 20.06 2.25 5.06
CA CYS A 272 21.46 2.45 5.36
C CYS A 272 21.71 3.79 6.09
N HIS A 273 22.62 3.79 7.06
CA HIS A 273 23.07 4.99 7.76
C HIS A 273 23.78 6.03 6.86
N THR A 274 24.17 5.63 5.64
CA THR A 274 24.76 6.52 4.63
C THR A 274 23.72 7.26 3.79
N GLY A 275 22.42 7.03 4.03
CA GLY A 275 21.33 7.58 3.23
C GLY A 275 20.97 6.75 2.00
N ASN A 276 21.70 5.66 1.71
CA ASN A 276 21.36 4.73 0.62
C ASN A 276 20.18 3.83 1.01
N ARG A 277 19.37 3.46 0.01
CA ARG A 277 18.21 2.57 0.20
C ARG A 277 18.60 1.23 0.81
N SER A 278 19.63 0.58 0.25
CA SER A 278 20.19 -0.68 0.74
C SER A 278 21.62 -0.50 1.27
N CYS A 279 22.01 -1.33 2.24
CA CYS A 279 23.41 -1.49 2.66
C CYS A 279 24.28 -2.11 1.56
N PHE A 280 23.69 -2.81 0.60
CA PHE A 280 24.37 -3.50 -0.51
C PHE A 280 24.42 -2.66 -1.79
N TYR A 281 24.47 -1.32 -1.67
CA TYR A 281 24.47 -0.37 -2.78
C TYR A 281 25.78 -0.33 -3.60
N ARG A 282 26.86 -0.95 -3.12
CA ARG A 282 28.18 -0.95 -3.78
C ARG A 282 28.44 -2.29 -4.44
N GLU A 283 28.62 -2.28 -5.76
CA GLU A 283 29.06 -3.46 -6.50
C GLU A 283 30.53 -3.76 -6.20
N LEU A 284 30.81 -4.99 -5.75
CA LEU A 284 32.17 -5.43 -5.44
C LEU A 284 32.83 -6.15 -6.62
N ALA A 285 32.06 -6.97 -7.34
CA ALA A 285 32.52 -7.71 -8.50
C ALA A 285 31.32 -8.08 -9.38
N ALA A 286 31.46 -7.90 -10.69
CA ALA A 286 30.50 -8.35 -11.67
C ALA A 286 31.23 -9.02 -12.85
N LYS A 287 30.63 -10.08 -13.37
CA LYS A 287 30.93 -10.61 -14.70
C LYS A 287 29.81 -10.13 -15.62
N GLU A 288 30.11 -9.76 -16.86
CA GLU A 288 29.06 -9.45 -17.82
C GLU A 288 28.10 -10.64 -17.95
N TYR A 289 26.83 -10.43 -17.61
CA TYR A 289 25.74 -11.35 -17.90
C TYR A 289 24.54 -10.55 -18.41
N SER A 290 23.79 -11.15 -19.33
CA SER A 290 22.49 -10.62 -19.68
C SER A 290 21.54 -10.93 -18.53
N ASN A 291 21.14 -9.91 -17.76
CA ASN A 291 20.09 -10.08 -16.78
C ASN A 291 18.76 -10.25 -17.51
N THR A 292 18.33 -11.49 -17.68
CA THR A 292 17.08 -11.84 -18.36
C THR A 292 15.87 -11.86 -17.43
N ASN A 293 15.98 -11.34 -16.20
CA ASN A 293 14.81 -11.17 -15.34
C ASN A 293 13.83 -10.20 -16.04
N PRO A 294 12.65 -10.66 -16.50
CA PRO A 294 11.77 -9.85 -17.32
C PRO A 294 11.35 -8.54 -16.63
N LEU A 295 11.13 -8.58 -15.32
CA LEU A 295 10.73 -7.41 -14.54
C LEU A 295 11.81 -6.34 -14.55
N LYS A 296 13.07 -6.74 -14.36
CA LYS A 296 14.22 -5.82 -14.38
C LYS A 296 14.51 -5.26 -15.77
N VAL A 297 14.12 -5.96 -16.84
CA VAL A 297 14.27 -5.47 -18.21
C VAL A 297 13.32 -4.29 -18.46
N PHE A 298 12.06 -4.39 -18.02
CA PHE A 298 11.10 -3.29 -18.17
C PHE A 298 11.53 -2.04 -17.41
N ASP A 299 11.96 -2.19 -16.15
CA ASP A 299 12.46 -1.08 -15.34
C ASP A 299 13.68 -0.42 -16.02
N LYS A 300 14.65 -1.22 -16.47
CA LYS A 300 15.85 -0.71 -17.14
C LYS A 300 15.54 0.05 -18.42
N VAL A 301 14.59 -0.45 -19.23
CA VAL A 301 14.17 0.22 -20.46
C VAL A 301 13.44 1.52 -20.13
N MET A 302 12.54 1.50 -19.15
CA MET A 302 11.83 2.69 -18.68
C MET A 302 12.78 3.75 -18.12
N ASP A 303 13.73 3.36 -17.26
CA ASP A 303 14.79 4.24 -16.74
C ASP A 303 15.61 4.86 -17.87
N THR A 304 15.94 4.08 -18.91
CA THR A 304 16.65 4.59 -20.09
C THR A 304 15.80 5.60 -20.85
N ILE A 305 14.49 5.37 -20.99
CA ILE A 305 13.56 6.31 -21.65
C ILE A 305 13.46 7.61 -20.85
N LEU A 306 13.30 7.52 -19.53
CA LEU A 306 13.23 8.67 -18.62
C LEU A 306 14.54 9.44 -18.56
N ASP A 307 15.69 8.75 -18.55
CA ASP A 307 17.02 9.37 -18.70
C ASP A 307 17.09 10.13 -20.01
N ARG A 308 16.70 9.54 -21.14
CA ARG A 308 16.73 10.24 -22.44
C ARG A 308 15.82 11.45 -22.50
N LYS A 309 14.72 11.46 -21.74
CA LYS A 309 13.82 12.62 -21.62
C LYS A 309 14.49 13.76 -20.83
N LYS A 310 15.23 13.44 -19.76
CA LYS A 310 15.91 14.43 -18.89
C LYS A 310 17.27 14.87 -19.43
N ASN A 311 18.01 13.92 -20.02
CA ASN A 311 19.35 14.03 -20.55
C ASN A 311 19.36 13.58 -22.04
N PRO A 312 18.94 14.45 -22.97
CA PRO A 312 18.85 14.10 -24.39
C PRO A 312 20.18 13.61 -24.96
N LYS A 313 20.13 12.53 -25.74
CA LYS A 313 21.29 11.99 -26.45
C LYS A 313 21.07 12.10 -27.96
N GLU A 314 21.93 12.85 -28.63
CA GLU A 314 21.89 13.01 -30.08
C GLU A 314 21.97 11.64 -30.78
N GLY A 315 21.13 11.45 -31.80
CA GLY A 315 21.01 10.20 -32.55
C GLY A 315 20.22 9.08 -31.85
N SER A 316 19.70 9.29 -30.64
CA SER A 316 18.84 8.32 -29.96
C SER A 316 17.44 8.26 -30.59
N TYR A 317 16.95 7.05 -30.87
CA TYR A 317 15.59 6.83 -31.36
C TYR A 317 14.53 7.37 -30.38
N THR A 318 14.75 7.21 -29.07
CA THR A 318 13.84 7.76 -28.05
C THR A 318 13.73 9.28 -28.16
N ASN A 319 14.84 9.99 -28.36
CA ASN A 319 14.83 11.44 -28.50
C ASN A 319 14.14 11.88 -29.78
N TYR A 320 14.32 11.15 -30.90
CA TYR A 320 13.55 11.39 -32.12
C TYR A 320 12.03 11.29 -31.89
N LEU A 321 11.57 10.29 -31.13
CA LEU A 321 10.15 10.17 -30.78
C LEU A 321 9.66 11.36 -29.93
N PHE A 322 10.44 11.77 -28.93
CA PHE A 322 10.11 12.94 -28.12
C PHE A 322 10.07 14.24 -28.94
N ASP A 323 11.05 14.45 -29.84
CA ASP A 323 11.14 15.64 -30.69
C ASP A 323 9.96 15.75 -31.68
N LYS A 324 9.46 14.60 -32.18
CA LYS A 324 8.28 14.55 -33.06
C LYS A 324 6.95 14.66 -32.32
N GLY A 325 6.95 14.51 -31.00
CA GLY A 325 5.79 14.70 -30.14
C GLY A 325 4.77 13.56 -30.18
N ILE A 326 3.66 13.81 -29.47
CA ILE A 326 2.65 12.79 -29.12
C ILE A 326 2.06 12.07 -30.34
N ASP A 327 1.80 12.78 -31.44
CA ASP A 327 1.18 12.18 -32.63
C ASP A 327 2.06 11.11 -33.27
N LYS A 328 3.39 11.31 -33.25
CA LYS A 328 4.33 10.32 -33.78
C LYS A 328 4.40 9.08 -32.88
N ILE A 329 4.37 9.27 -31.57
CA ILE A 329 4.35 8.19 -30.59
C ILE A 329 3.07 7.36 -30.73
N LEU A 330 1.90 8.03 -30.76
CA LEU A 330 0.61 7.36 -30.93
C LEU A 330 0.51 6.62 -32.27
N LYS A 331 1.03 7.20 -33.34
CA LYS A 331 1.13 6.54 -34.64
C LYS A 331 1.90 5.22 -34.53
N LYS A 332 3.06 5.22 -33.88
CA LYS A 332 3.84 3.98 -33.68
C LYS A 332 3.09 2.98 -32.82
N CYS A 333 2.51 3.39 -31.68
CA CYS A 333 1.69 2.48 -30.87
C CYS A 333 0.56 1.79 -31.69
N GLY A 334 -0.09 2.52 -32.60
CA GLY A 334 -1.11 1.96 -33.49
C GLY A 334 -0.56 1.04 -34.58
N GLU A 335 0.58 1.39 -35.18
CA GLU A 335 1.29 0.56 -36.16
C GLU A 335 1.68 -0.79 -35.53
N GLU A 336 2.44 -0.77 -34.43
CA GLU A 336 2.91 -2.01 -33.79
C GLU A 336 1.74 -2.88 -33.29
N CYS A 337 0.67 -2.26 -32.78
CA CYS A 337 -0.54 -3.00 -32.36
C CYS A 337 -1.19 -3.74 -33.54
N THR A 338 -1.24 -3.10 -34.71
CA THR A 338 -1.77 -3.72 -35.93
C THR A 338 -0.84 -4.82 -36.43
N GLU A 339 0.47 -4.61 -36.33
CA GLU A 339 1.49 -5.59 -36.71
C GLU A 339 1.44 -6.84 -35.81
N ILE A 340 1.19 -6.71 -34.51
CA ILE A 340 0.89 -7.85 -33.61
C ILE A 340 -0.29 -8.67 -34.13
N VAL A 341 -1.39 -8.01 -34.52
CA VAL A 341 -2.59 -8.71 -35.02
C VAL A 341 -2.30 -9.47 -36.31
N ILE A 342 -1.47 -8.90 -37.19
CA ILE A 342 -1.05 -9.54 -38.43
C ILE A 342 -0.11 -10.72 -38.13
N ALA A 343 0.94 -10.49 -37.34
CA ALA A 343 1.94 -11.48 -36.97
C ALA A 343 1.35 -12.67 -36.21
N ALA A 344 0.31 -12.46 -35.39
CA ALA A 344 -0.40 -13.53 -34.69
C ALA A 344 -1.10 -14.53 -35.62
N LYS A 345 -1.32 -14.18 -36.89
CA LYS A 345 -1.87 -15.10 -37.90
C LYS A 345 -0.77 -15.90 -38.61
N ASN A 346 0.49 -15.52 -38.47
CA ASN A 346 1.62 -16.18 -39.11
C ASN A 346 2.07 -17.39 -38.28
N PRO A 347 2.53 -18.47 -38.94
CA PRO A 347 3.00 -19.67 -38.24
C PRO A 347 4.36 -19.48 -37.55
N ASP A 348 5.13 -18.46 -37.93
CA ASP A 348 6.42 -18.15 -37.32
C ASP A 348 6.23 -17.25 -36.08
N LYS A 349 6.67 -17.76 -34.93
CA LYS A 349 6.59 -17.06 -33.64
C LYS A 349 7.62 -15.95 -33.48
N GLU A 350 8.62 -15.86 -34.36
CA GLU A 350 9.68 -14.85 -34.25
C GLU A 350 9.14 -13.46 -34.54
N GLU A 351 8.28 -13.31 -35.55
CA GLU A 351 7.68 -12.03 -35.94
C GLU A 351 6.84 -11.45 -34.79
N ILE A 352 5.90 -12.21 -34.24
CA ILE A 352 5.04 -11.74 -33.14
C ILE A 352 5.86 -11.33 -31.90
N LYS A 353 6.99 -11.97 -31.64
CA LYS A 353 7.89 -11.60 -30.53
C LYS A 353 8.49 -10.21 -30.74
N TYR A 354 8.91 -9.87 -31.97
CA TYR A 354 9.44 -8.54 -32.28
C TYR A 354 8.35 -7.47 -32.19
N GLU A 355 7.18 -7.72 -32.78
CA GLU A 355 6.07 -6.75 -32.76
C GLU A 355 5.57 -6.47 -31.33
N ILE A 356 5.50 -7.50 -30.47
CA ILE A 356 5.18 -7.30 -29.05
C ILE A 356 6.24 -6.45 -28.35
N ALA A 357 7.53 -6.71 -28.61
CA ALA A 357 8.61 -5.95 -27.99
C ALA A 357 8.57 -4.47 -28.40
N ASP A 358 8.37 -4.18 -29.69
CA ASP A 358 8.29 -2.82 -30.21
C ASP A 358 7.03 -2.10 -29.72
N PHE A 359 5.88 -2.79 -29.67
CA PHE A 359 4.68 -2.23 -29.06
C PHE A 359 4.90 -1.82 -27.60
N LEU A 360 5.47 -2.72 -26.78
CA LEU A 360 5.75 -2.45 -25.38
C LEU A 360 6.73 -1.27 -25.22
N TYR A 361 7.75 -1.18 -26.07
CA TYR A 361 8.67 -0.04 -26.08
C TYR A 361 7.96 1.28 -26.35
N HIS A 362 7.12 1.36 -27.40
CA HIS A 362 6.40 2.59 -27.73
C HIS A 362 5.35 2.95 -26.67
N VAL A 363 4.72 1.96 -26.03
CA VAL A 363 3.83 2.18 -24.88
C VAL A 363 4.62 2.76 -23.69
N MET A 364 5.83 2.28 -23.39
CA MET A 364 6.67 2.87 -22.34
C MET A 364 7.07 4.32 -22.67
N VAL A 365 7.34 4.65 -23.94
CA VAL A 365 7.58 6.05 -24.36
C VAL A 365 6.33 6.90 -24.15
N LEU A 366 5.13 6.37 -24.45
CA LEU A 366 3.86 7.05 -24.19
C LEU A 366 3.63 7.26 -22.69
N MET A 367 3.87 6.24 -21.87
CA MET A 367 3.81 6.31 -20.41
C MET A 367 4.70 7.44 -19.88
N ALA A 368 5.95 7.52 -20.37
CA ALA A 368 6.88 8.59 -20.00
C ALA A 368 6.39 10.00 -20.39
N VAL A 369 5.64 10.14 -21.50
CA VAL A 369 5.03 11.43 -21.88
C VAL A 369 3.82 11.77 -21.01
N LYS A 370 3.06 10.77 -20.57
CA LYS A 370 1.86 10.92 -19.75
C LYS A 370 2.11 10.89 -18.25
N ASP A 371 3.37 10.73 -17.83
CA ASP A 371 3.78 10.65 -16.43
C ASP A 371 3.10 9.48 -15.69
N VAL A 372 3.01 8.33 -16.36
CA VAL A 372 2.44 7.09 -15.81
C VAL A 372 3.55 6.07 -15.59
N SER A 373 3.56 5.46 -14.42
CA SER A 373 4.55 4.46 -14.00
C SER A 373 4.10 3.01 -14.22
N TRP A 374 5.05 2.06 -14.19
CA TRP A 374 4.71 0.63 -14.19
C TRP A 374 3.93 0.24 -12.93
N ASP A 375 4.23 0.83 -11.78
CA ASP A 375 3.52 0.60 -10.53
C ASP A 375 2.02 0.93 -10.65
N GLU A 376 1.68 2.04 -11.30
CA GLU A 376 0.28 2.42 -11.55
C GLU A 376 -0.42 1.43 -12.50
N ILE A 377 0.25 1.02 -13.58
CA ILE A 377 -0.30 0.06 -14.54
C ILE A 377 -0.52 -1.31 -13.89
N ILE A 378 0.45 -1.80 -13.11
CA ILE A 378 0.36 -3.09 -12.42
C ILE A 378 -0.74 -3.04 -11.36
N THR A 379 -0.83 -1.94 -10.60
CA THR A 379 -1.91 -1.75 -9.62
C THR A 379 -3.29 -1.78 -10.28
N GLU A 380 -3.44 -1.16 -11.45
CA GLU A 380 -4.70 -1.21 -12.20
C GLU A 380 -4.99 -2.60 -12.78
N LEU A 381 -3.97 -3.36 -13.19
CA LEU A 381 -4.14 -4.73 -13.65
C LEU A 381 -4.54 -5.68 -12.52
N ASP A 382 -3.97 -5.52 -11.33
CA ASP A 382 -4.30 -6.32 -10.14
C ASP A 382 -5.75 -6.11 -9.65
N ARG A 383 -6.32 -4.93 -9.95
CA ARG A 383 -7.72 -4.59 -9.62
C ARG A 383 -8.76 -5.22 -10.56
N ARG A 384 -8.36 -5.76 -11.71
CA ARG A 384 -9.27 -6.35 -12.72
C ARG A 384 -9.51 -7.81 -12.45
#